data_AF-A0A6H1WZD2-F1
#
_entry.id   AF-A0A6H1WZD2-F1
#
_cell.length_a   1.000
_cell.length_b   1.000
_cell.length_c   1.000
_cell.angle_alpha   90.00
_cell.angle_beta   90.00
_cell.angle_gamma   90.00
#
_symmetry.space_group_name_H-M   'P 1'
#
loop_
_entity.id
_entity.type
_entity.pdbx_description
1 polymer ?
#
loop_
_entity_poly.entity_id
_entity_poly.type
_entity_poly.pdbx_seq_one_letter_code
_entity_poly.pdbx_strand_id
1 'polypeptide(L)'
;MFNILKSSISLGEYTLLQTSMNKVVIFKCFYKYTRCIYINKVKDNFEVSVEKVFDNKYLYNNIERMFIDNKKFSDISSSVNYIQQNIKY
;
A
#
# COMPACT_ATOMS: atom_id res chain seq x y z
N MET A 1 -1.45 -10.58 10.11
CA MET A 1 -1.27 -10.03 8.75
C MET A 1 0.09 -9.35 8.59
N PHE A 2 0.41 -8.34 9.41
CA PHE A 2 1.67 -7.58 9.31
C PHE A 2 2.93 -8.45 9.25
N ASN A 3 3.09 -9.41 10.18
CA ASN A 3 4.26 -10.30 10.17
C ASN A 3 4.37 -11.14 8.89
N ILE A 4 3.24 -11.61 8.36
CA ILE A 4 3.20 -12.37 7.10
C ILE A 4 3.68 -11.50 5.95
N LEU A 5 3.12 -10.29 5.82
CA LEU A 5 3.52 -9.34 4.77
C LEU A 5 5.00 -8.96 4.90
N LYS A 6 5.48 -8.74 6.12
CA LYS A 6 6.89 -8.41 6.41
C LYS A 6 7.85 -9.53 5.97
N SER A 7 7.47 -10.80 6.12
CA SER A 7 8.29 -11.94 5.69
C SER A 7 8.14 -12.31 4.22
N SER A 8 7.03 -11.93 3.57
CA SER A 8 6.67 -12.41 2.23
C SER A 8 6.89 -11.39 1.11
N ILE A 9 7.16 -10.12 1.45
CA ILE A 9 7.32 -9.03 0.47
C ILE A 9 8.74 -8.47 0.56
N SER A 10 9.40 -8.36 -0.59
CA SER A 10 10.63 -7.59 -0.72
C SER A 10 10.27 -6.11 -0.89
N LEU A 11 10.56 -5.31 0.15
CA LEU A 11 10.14 -3.90 0.23
C LEU A 11 11.03 -2.94 -0.57
N GLY A 12 12.31 -3.27 -0.78
CA GLY A 12 13.27 -2.33 -1.36
C GLY A 12 13.31 -1.02 -0.56
N GLU A 13 13.06 0.11 -1.22
CA GLU A 13 13.00 1.44 -0.60
C GLU A 13 11.62 1.80 0.00
N TYR A 14 10.63 0.90 -0.09
CA TYR A 14 9.33 1.12 0.52
C TYR A 14 9.37 0.83 2.02
N THR A 15 8.54 1.55 2.77
CA THR A 15 8.33 1.35 4.21
C THR A 15 7.01 0.60 4.43
N LEU A 16 7.03 -0.43 5.27
CA LEU A 16 5.86 -1.17 5.72
C LEU A 16 5.45 -0.69 7.11
N LEU A 17 4.21 -0.19 7.25
CA LEU A 17 3.68 0.34 8.51
C LEU A 17 2.33 -0.30 8.84
N GLN A 18 2.18 -0.77 10.07
CA GLN A 18 0.89 -1.21 10.59
C GLN A 18 0.13 -0.01 11.17
N THR A 19 -1.07 0.26 10.64
CA THR A 19 -1.92 1.36 11.13
C THR A 19 -3.01 0.89 12.08
N SER A 20 -3.41 -0.39 11.99
CA SER A 20 -4.26 -1.07 12.97
C SER A 20 -4.06 -2.59 12.88
N MET A 21 -4.74 -3.36 13.75
CA MET A 21 -4.65 -4.83 13.73
C MET A 21 -4.89 -5.44 12.34
N ASN A 22 -5.83 -4.86 11.57
CA ASN A 22 -6.27 -5.36 10.27
C ASN A 22 -5.87 -4.47 9.09
N LYS A 23 -5.16 -3.35 9.33
CA LYS A 23 -4.76 -2.41 8.28
C LYS A 23 -3.26 -2.17 8.29
N VAL A 24 -2.69 -2.23 7.10
CA VAL A 24 -1.27 -2.02 6.84
C VAL A 24 -1.15 -1.09 5.64
N VAL A 25 -0.13 -0.23 5.63
CA VAL A 25 0.23 0.57 4.47
C VAL A 25 1.68 0.29 4.11
N ILE A 26 1.94 0.11 2.82
CA ILE A 26 3.28 0.12 2.25
C ILE A 26 3.41 1.42 1.49
N PHE A 27 4.44 2.22 1.77
CA PHE A 27 4.59 3.51 1.11
C PHE A 27 6.04 3.87 0.78
N LYS A 28 6.20 4.70 -0.25
CA LYS A 28 7.46 5.32 -0.63
C LYS A 28 7.22 6.77 -1.00
N CYS A 29 7.99 7.67 -0.40
CA CYS A 29 7.93 9.09 -0.70
C CYS A 29 8.75 9.38 -1.97
N PHE A 30 8.12 9.96 -2.98
CA PHE A 30 8.79 10.56 -4.13
C PHE A 30 8.71 12.09 -4.02
N TYR A 31 9.51 12.79 -4.81
CA TYR A 31 9.57 14.26 -4.79
C TYR A 31 8.18 14.92 -4.95
N LYS A 32 7.34 14.40 -5.85
CA LYS A 32 6.01 14.99 -6.15
C LYS A 32 4.86 14.34 -5.39
N TYR A 33 5.00 13.11 -4.92
CA TYR A 33 3.89 12.37 -4.30
C TYR A 33 4.42 11.21 -3.47
N THR A 34 3.61 10.75 -2.52
CA THR A 34 3.83 9.50 -1.81
C THR A 34 3.02 8.39 -2.49
N ARG A 35 3.68 7.31 -2.91
CA ARG A 35 3.00 6.12 -3.42
C ARG A 35 2.58 5.28 -2.22
N CYS A 36 1.30 4.94 -2.13
CA CYS A 36 0.74 4.17 -1.03
C CYS A 36 0.05 2.91 -1.56
N ILE A 37 0.28 1.79 -0.89
CA ILE A 37 -0.42 0.53 -1.07
C ILE A 37 -1.10 0.21 0.26
N TYR A 38 -2.39 0.47 0.34
CA TYR A 38 -3.22 0.22 1.51
C TYR A 38 -3.74 -1.22 1.47
N ILE A 39 -3.54 -1.95 2.55
CA ILE A 39 -3.91 -3.36 2.67
C ILE A 39 -4.81 -3.50 3.89
N ASN A 40 -6.03 -3.95 3.67
CA ASN A 40 -7.05 -4.15 4.70
C ASN A 40 -7.50 -5.60 4.70
N LYS A 41 -7.48 -6.25 5.87
CA LYS A 41 -8.07 -7.58 6.05
C LYS A 41 -9.50 -7.45 6.56
N VAL A 42 -10.46 -7.86 5.74
CA VAL A 42 -11.88 -7.82 6.07
C VAL A 42 -12.45 -9.24 5.98
N LYS A 43 -12.79 -9.81 7.14
CA LYS A 43 -13.16 -11.24 7.27
C LYS A 43 -12.04 -12.11 6.66
N ASP A 44 -12.40 -12.92 5.65
CA ASP A 44 -11.50 -13.83 4.96
C ASP A 44 -10.86 -13.22 3.70
N ASN A 45 -11.09 -11.93 3.43
CA ASN A 45 -10.56 -11.27 2.25
C ASN A 45 -9.48 -10.24 2.57
N PHE A 46 -8.57 -10.05 1.62
CA PHE A 46 -7.60 -8.97 1.58
C PHE A 46 -8.03 -7.96 0.52
N GLU A 47 -8.24 -6.72 0.94
CA GLU A 47 -8.52 -5.59 0.05
C GLU A 47 -7.23 -4.78 -0.07
N VAL A 48 -6.73 -4.63 -1.30
CA VAL A 48 -5.49 -3.91 -1.60
C VAL A 48 -5.82 -2.75 -2.51
N SER A 49 -5.58 -1.53 -2.06
CA SER A 49 -5.76 -0.31 -2.84
C SER A 49 -4.42 0.39 -3.06
N VAL A 50 -4.21 0.87 -4.28
CA VAL A 50 -3.01 1.59 -4.69
C VAL A 50 -3.39 3.04 -4.96
N GLU A 51 -2.69 3.96 -4.32
CA GLU A 51 -2.95 5.40 -4.42
C GLU A 51 -1.64 6.19 -4.58
N LYS A 52 -1.76 7.39 -5.15
CA LYS A 52 -0.75 8.44 -5.04
C LYS A 52 -1.32 9.55 -4.16
N VAL A 53 -0.60 9.88 -3.10
CA VAL A 53 -0.95 10.96 -2.18
C VAL A 53 -0.05 12.16 -2.47
N PHE A 54 -0.66 13.30 -2.77
CA PHE A 54 0.03 14.55 -3.06
C PHE A 54 -0.06 15.44 -1.81
N ASP A 55 0.92 15.29 -0.93
CA ASP A 55 1.01 15.96 0.37
C ASP A 55 2.24 16.87 0.48
N ASN A 56 2.91 17.14 -0.65
CA ASN A 56 4.04 18.06 -0.68
C ASN A 56 3.56 19.51 -0.56
N LYS A 57 3.74 20.10 0.62
CA LYS A 57 3.38 21.49 0.95
C LYS A 57 3.97 22.56 0.02
N TYR A 58 5.03 22.26 -0.72
CA TYR A 58 5.66 23.20 -1.66
C TYR A 58 5.02 23.14 -3.07
N LEU A 59 4.29 22.07 -3.37
CA LEU A 59 3.69 21.83 -4.68
C LEU A 59 2.16 21.87 -4.65
N TYR A 60 1.55 21.60 -3.49
CA TYR A 60 0.11 21.47 -3.33
C TYR A 60 -0.38 22.26 -2.12
N ASN A 61 -1.53 22.93 -2.28
CA ASN A 61 -2.15 23.71 -1.21
C ASN A 61 -2.95 22.86 -0.21
N ASN A 62 -3.26 21.60 -0.56
CA ASN A 62 -4.02 20.64 0.23
C ASN A 62 -3.51 19.22 -0.02
N ILE A 63 -3.96 18.25 0.78
CA ILE A 63 -3.70 16.82 0.53
C ILE A 63 -4.65 16.34 -0.56
N GLU A 64 -4.12 16.00 -1.72
CA GLU A 64 -4.88 15.35 -2.79
C GLU A 64 -4.54 13.87 -2.89
N ARG A 65 -5.47 13.07 -3.42
CA ARG A 65 -5.27 11.63 -3.62
C ARG A 65 -5.74 11.24 -5.00
N MET A 66 -4.88 10.53 -5.73
CA MET A 66 -5.25 9.87 -6.96
C MET A 66 -5.30 8.37 -6.72
N PHE A 67 -6.50 7.82 -6.84
CA PHE A 67 -6.74 6.39 -6.81
C PHE A 67 -6.25 5.74 -8.10
N ILE A 68 -5.44 4.69 -7.98
CA ILE A 68 -4.88 3.98 -9.14
C ILE A 68 -5.65 2.70 -9.39
N ASP A 69 -5.79 1.84 -8.38
CA ASP A 69 -6.42 0.53 -8.50
C ASP A 69 -6.89 0.03 -7.12
N ASN A 70 -7.82 -0.91 -7.13
CA ASN A 70 -8.27 -1.65 -5.95
C ASN A 70 -8.68 -3.07 -6.34
N LYS A 71 -8.12 -4.03 -5.63
CA LYS A 71 -8.44 -5.45 -5.81
C LYS A 71 -8.73 -6.12 -4.48
N LYS A 72 -9.63 -7.09 -4.56
CA LYS A 72 -10.00 -7.97 -3.46
C LYS A 72 -9.51 -9.38 -3.75
N PHE A 73 -8.93 -10.01 -2.75
CA PHE A 73 -8.38 -11.36 -2.83
C PHE A 73 -8.95 -12.22 -1.70
N SER A 74 -9.34 -13.45 -2.02
CA SER A 74 -9.75 -14.45 -1.05
C SER A 74 -8.57 -15.21 -0.45
N ASP A 75 -7.36 -15.03 -0.99
CA ASP A 75 -6.15 -15.72 -0.54
C ASP A 75 -4.96 -14.75 -0.40
N ILE A 76 -4.08 -15.08 0.55
CA ILE A 76 -2.93 -14.24 0.87
C ILE A 76 -1.88 -14.24 -0.26
N SER A 77 -1.69 -15.37 -0.93
CA SER A 77 -0.63 -15.54 -1.94
C SER A 77 -0.85 -14.64 -3.15
N SER A 78 -2.07 -14.60 -3.68
CA SER A 78 -2.48 -13.71 -4.76
C SER A 78 -2.34 -12.24 -4.35
N SER A 79 -2.74 -11.92 -3.12
CA SER A 79 -2.60 -10.55 -2.60
C SER A 79 -1.13 -10.12 -2.51
N VAL A 80 -0.24 -10.99 -2.01
CA VAL A 80 1.20 -10.74 -1.91
C VAL A 80 1.82 -10.55 -3.30
N ASN A 81 1.45 -11.39 -4.28
CA ASN A 81 1.93 -11.25 -5.66
C ASN A 81 1.53 -9.89 -6.26
N TYR A 82 0.27 -9.48 -6.07
CA TYR A 82 -0.22 -8.19 -6.55
C TYR A 82 0.46 -7.00 -5.85
N ILE A 83 0.67 -7.08 -4.54
CA ILE A 83 1.42 -6.07 -3.79
C ILE A 83 2.86 -5.97 -4.31
N GLN A 84 3.54 -7.10 -4.51
CA GLN A 84 4.92 -7.13 -4.99
C GLN A 84 5.05 -6.53 -6.40
N GLN A 85 4.08 -6.76 -7.28
CA GLN A 85 4.02 -6.12 -8.60
C GLN A 85 3.92 -4.59 -8.47
N ASN A 86 3.15 -4.08 -7.51
CA ASN A 86 2.97 -2.64 -7.32
C ASN A 86 4.14 -1.92 -6.63
N ILE A 87 5.04 -2.67 -5.97
CA ILE A 87 6.29 -2.18 -5.37
C ILE A 87 7.41 -2.08 -6.43
N LYS A 88 7.36 -2.89 -7.50
CA LYS A 88 8.37 -2.88 -8.58
C LYS A 88 8.30 -1.64 -9.50
N TYR A 89 7.24 -0.86 -9.41
CA TYR A 89 7.03 0.39 -10.15
C TYR A 89 7.02 1.59 -9.19
#